data_AF-H0ED88-F1
#
_entry.id   AF-H0ED88-F1
#
_cell.length_a   1.000
_cell.length_b   1.000
_cell.length_c   1.000
_cell.angle_alpha   90.00
_cell.angle_beta   90.00
_cell.angle_gamma   90.00
#
_symmetry.space_group_name_H-M   'P 1'
#
loop_
_entity.id
_entity.type
_entity.pdbx_description
1 polymer ?
#
loop_
_entity_poly.entity_id
_entity_poly.type
_entity_poly.pdbx_seq_one_letter_code
_entity_poly.pdbx_strand_id
1 'polypeptide(L)'
;MSTQPEHPTLLIPGPIEFDDAVLQSMSHYSVGSENIEFDNWKLDGVITASQKGIGCPAGLSISMYSGRAMDVFKSRKTPPGSYFASMKNWLPNQANGMTAIYLPEGVKAPELLPNLFKKGVVFAGGLHKEIAAKYIRFGHMGVSVTDPKRNDIDKAIKALETGLSDVGYQKA
;
A
#
# COMPACT_ATOMS: atom_id res chain seq x y z
N MET A 1 -9.12 23.63 39.46
CA MET A 1 -8.51 22.36 38.98
C MET A 1 -9.38 21.20 39.41
N SER A 2 -9.49 20.16 38.58
CA SER A 2 -10.31 18.95 38.79
C SER A 2 -9.97 18.23 40.10
N THR A 3 -10.96 17.59 40.75
CA THR A 3 -10.83 16.93 42.06
C THR A 3 -10.87 15.39 41.98
N GLN A 4 -10.57 14.78 40.82
CA GLN A 4 -10.62 13.32 40.64
C GLN A 4 -9.30 12.61 41.02
N PRO A 5 -9.33 11.35 41.50
CA PRO A 5 -8.12 10.56 41.79
C PRO A 5 -7.34 10.16 40.52
N GLU A 6 -6.02 10.02 40.62
CA GLU A 6 -5.15 9.63 39.48
C GLU A 6 -5.41 8.20 38.99
N HIS A 7 -5.48 8.04 37.66
CA HIS A 7 -5.56 6.75 36.97
C HIS A 7 -4.37 6.60 36.00
N PRO A 8 -3.70 5.44 35.91
CA PRO A 8 -2.50 5.23 35.09
C PRO A 8 -2.72 5.22 33.57
N THR A 9 -3.87 5.68 33.09
CA THR A 9 -4.20 5.71 31.65
C THR A 9 -4.72 7.08 31.28
N LEU A 10 -3.86 7.92 30.71
CA LEU A 10 -4.26 9.19 30.13
C LEU A 10 -4.90 8.92 28.76
N LEU A 11 -6.23 8.89 28.73
CA LEU A 11 -6.98 9.10 27.51
C LEU A 11 -6.79 10.57 27.11
N ILE A 12 -6.14 10.83 25.98
CA ILE A 12 -6.16 12.16 25.35
C ILE A 12 -7.20 12.12 24.22
N PRO A 13 -8.50 12.38 24.47
CA PRO A 13 -9.33 12.95 23.43
C PRO A 13 -8.83 14.38 23.29
N GLY A 14 -8.07 14.67 22.22
CA GLY A 14 -7.52 16.00 22.02
C GLY A 14 -8.65 17.05 22.07
N PRO A 15 -8.46 18.20 22.74
CA PRO A 15 -9.41 19.30 22.64
C PRO A 15 -9.52 19.74 21.17
N ILE A 16 -10.74 19.89 20.67
CA ILE A 16 -10.98 20.57 19.40
C ILE A 16 -10.92 22.07 19.72
N GLU A 17 -9.78 22.69 19.46
CA GLU A 17 -9.68 24.14 19.38
C GLU A 17 -10.36 24.60 18.08
N PHE A 18 -11.40 25.40 18.23
CA PHE A 18 -12.06 26.09 17.11
C PHE A 18 -11.39 27.45 16.95
N ASP A 19 -10.27 27.46 16.27
CA ASP A 19 -9.63 28.67 15.75
C ASP A 19 -9.51 28.53 14.23
N ASP A 20 -9.69 29.61 13.48
CA ASP A 20 -9.70 29.55 12.01
C ASP A 20 -8.35 29.07 11.45
N ALA A 21 -7.22 29.39 12.10
CA ALA A 21 -5.91 28.90 11.70
C ALA A 21 -5.71 27.42 12.06
N VAL A 22 -6.26 26.97 13.19
CA VAL A 22 -6.26 25.55 13.59
C VAL A 22 -7.15 24.74 12.65
N LEU A 23 -8.36 25.22 12.32
CA LEU A 23 -9.26 24.63 11.34
C LEU A 23 -8.64 24.62 9.94
N GLN A 24 -7.90 25.67 9.53
CA GLN A 24 -7.14 25.67 8.28
C GLN A 24 -6.02 24.62 8.30
N SER A 25 -5.24 24.53 9.38
CA SER A 25 -4.17 23.53 9.49
C SER A 25 -4.68 22.08 9.54
N MET A 26 -5.85 21.86 10.16
CA MET A 26 -6.48 20.54 10.28
C MET A 26 -7.34 20.16 9.06
N SER A 27 -7.72 21.13 8.22
CA SER A 27 -8.46 20.90 6.96
C SER A 27 -7.56 20.60 5.77
N HIS A 28 -6.23 20.71 5.91
CA HIS A 28 -5.28 20.25 4.90
C HIS A 28 -4.99 18.76 5.08
N TYR A 29 -5.77 17.93 4.40
CA TYR A 29 -5.47 16.51 4.23
C TYR A 29 -4.31 16.35 3.25
N SER A 30 -3.06 16.40 3.72
CA SER A 30 -1.91 16.35 2.81
C SER A 30 -1.88 15.08 1.95
N VAL A 31 -2.04 13.89 2.55
CA VAL A 31 -2.05 12.62 1.81
C VAL A 31 -3.42 12.39 1.16
N GLY A 32 -3.48 12.51 -0.16
CA GLY A 32 -4.69 12.29 -0.96
C GLY A 32 -5.40 13.58 -1.39
N SER A 33 -5.05 14.74 -0.83
CA SER A 33 -5.56 16.04 -1.28
C SER A 33 -4.48 17.03 -1.73
N GLU A 34 -3.20 16.71 -1.52
CA GLU A 34 -2.05 17.48 -2.05
C GLU A 34 -0.92 16.54 -2.54
N ASN A 35 0.04 17.11 -3.27
CA ASN A 35 1.25 16.37 -3.67
C ASN A 35 2.18 16.20 -2.48
N ILE A 36 2.61 14.96 -2.25
CA ILE A 36 3.66 14.64 -1.27
C ILE A 36 4.87 14.15 -2.01
N GLU A 37 5.87 15.02 -2.09
CA GLU A 37 7.14 14.74 -2.73
C GLU A 37 8.08 14.01 -1.74
N PHE A 38 7.73 12.78 -1.36
CA PHE A 38 8.35 12.01 -0.27
C PHE A 38 9.88 12.05 -0.31
N ASP A 39 10.48 11.78 -1.47
CA ASP A 39 11.92 11.73 -1.66
C ASP A 39 12.55 13.13 -1.71
N ASN A 40 11.96 14.07 -2.46
CA ASN A 40 12.49 15.43 -2.61
C ASN A 40 12.47 16.19 -1.27
N TRP A 41 11.45 15.97 -0.46
CA TRP A 41 11.31 16.52 0.88
C TRP A 41 12.10 15.74 1.93
N LYS A 42 12.74 14.63 1.53
CA LYS A 42 13.57 13.77 2.37
C LYS A 42 12.83 13.24 3.59
N LEU A 43 11.54 12.92 3.43
CA LEU A 43 10.72 12.36 4.49
C LEU A 43 11.17 10.94 4.84
N ASP A 44 11.09 10.61 6.13
CA ASP A 44 11.42 9.27 6.63
C ASP A 44 10.19 8.44 6.99
N GLY A 45 9.04 9.09 7.16
CA GLY A 45 7.77 8.45 7.43
C GLY A 45 6.59 9.35 7.03
N VAL A 46 5.57 8.75 6.44
CA VAL A 46 4.26 9.36 6.20
C VAL A 46 3.22 8.40 6.73
N ILE A 47 2.32 8.89 7.58
CA ILE A 47 1.22 8.11 8.15
C ILE A 47 -0.07 8.88 7.88
N THR A 48 -1.07 8.19 7.34
CA THR A 48 -2.41 8.73 7.12
C THR A 48 -3.47 7.70 7.48
N ALA A 49 -4.73 8.09 7.33
CA ALA A 49 -5.90 7.27 7.60
C ALA A 49 -6.81 7.21 6.36
N SER A 50 -7.53 6.09 6.22
CA SER A 50 -8.42 5.84 5.08
C SER A 50 -9.55 6.87 4.93
N GLN A 51 -10.05 7.41 6.03
CA GLN A 51 -11.25 8.28 6.10
C GLN A 51 -11.02 9.79 5.95
N LYS A 52 -9.86 10.19 5.46
CA LYS A 52 -9.51 11.60 5.26
C LYS A 52 -9.41 11.91 3.77
N GLY A 53 -8.29 12.45 3.29
CA GLY A 53 -8.08 12.77 1.87
C GLY A 53 -8.21 11.59 0.91
N ILE A 54 -8.18 10.35 1.42
CA ILE A 54 -8.34 9.12 0.62
C ILE A 54 -9.82 8.75 0.36
N GLY A 55 -10.76 9.23 1.17
CA GLY A 55 -12.20 9.04 0.93
C GLY A 55 -12.75 7.61 1.16
N CYS A 56 -12.07 6.78 1.94
CA CYS A 56 -12.54 5.43 2.32
C CYS A 56 -13.17 5.42 3.74
N PRO A 57 -13.94 4.40 4.13
CA PRO A 57 -14.41 4.28 5.53
C PRO A 57 -13.26 4.24 6.54
N ALA A 58 -13.54 4.64 7.78
CA ALA A 58 -12.56 4.61 8.86
C ALA A 58 -12.20 3.16 9.22
N GLY A 59 -10.91 2.91 9.50
CA GLY A 59 -10.47 1.60 10.00
C GLY A 59 -9.06 1.18 9.57
N LEU A 60 -8.43 1.90 8.64
CA LEU A 60 -7.07 1.59 8.20
C LEU A 60 -6.12 2.76 8.47
N SER A 61 -4.92 2.43 8.94
CA SER A 61 -3.76 3.31 8.88
C SER A 61 -2.93 2.94 7.65
N ILE A 62 -2.59 3.94 6.85
CA ILE A 62 -1.74 3.81 5.66
C ILE A 62 -0.42 4.46 6.04
N SER A 63 0.66 3.69 6.02
CA SER A 63 1.98 4.18 6.40
C SER A 63 3.01 3.87 5.32
N MET A 64 3.87 4.84 5.04
CA MET A 64 5.04 4.70 4.17
C MET A 64 6.27 5.13 4.95
N TYR A 65 7.35 4.34 4.90
CA TYR A 65 8.59 4.62 5.60
C TYR A 65 9.77 4.51 4.64
N SER A 66 10.77 5.37 4.83
CA SER A 66 12.00 5.33 4.03
C SER A 66 12.85 4.12 4.40
N GLY A 67 13.78 3.73 3.52
CA GLY A 67 14.78 2.70 3.85
C GLY A 67 15.59 3.05 5.10
N ARG A 68 15.93 4.33 5.29
CA ARG A 68 16.65 4.82 6.49
C ARG A 68 15.85 4.58 7.76
N ALA A 69 14.55 4.90 7.76
CA ALA A 69 13.68 4.66 8.91
C ALA A 69 13.56 3.17 9.22
N MET A 70 13.51 2.33 8.18
CA MET A 70 13.48 0.87 8.34
C MET A 70 14.78 0.32 8.93
N ASP A 71 15.94 0.86 8.54
CA ASP A 71 17.22 0.44 9.09
C ASP A 71 17.40 0.89 10.55
N VAL A 72 16.97 2.11 10.88
CA VAL A 72 16.87 2.57 12.27
C VAL A 72 16.00 1.60 13.07
N PHE A 73 14.81 1.24 12.56
CA PHE A 73 13.92 0.30 13.24
C PHE A 73 14.56 -1.07 13.48
N LYS A 74 15.21 -1.65 12.46
CA LYS A 74 15.91 -2.94 12.55
C LYS A 74 17.09 -2.91 13.52
N SER A 75 17.78 -1.79 13.64
CA SER A 75 18.94 -1.62 14.52
C SER A 75 18.60 -1.31 15.99
N ARG A 76 17.31 -1.14 16.32
CA ARG A 76 16.87 -0.84 17.69
C ARG A 76 17.25 -1.97 18.65
N LYS A 77 17.87 -1.58 19.78
CA LYS A 77 18.15 -2.48 20.91
C LYS A 77 16.94 -2.69 21.83
N THR A 78 16.01 -1.75 21.83
CA THR A 78 14.79 -1.81 22.63
C THR A 78 13.54 -1.81 21.73
N PRO A 79 12.57 -2.71 21.99
CA PRO A 79 11.34 -2.74 21.21
C PRO A 79 10.56 -1.43 21.38
N PRO A 80 9.77 -1.00 20.37
CA PRO A 80 8.84 0.11 20.56
C PRO A 80 7.86 -0.19 21.70
N GLY A 81 7.64 0.79 22.58
CA GLY A 81 6.79 0.62 23.77
C GLY A 81 5.29 0.50 23.48
N SER A 82 4.86 0.65 22.23
CA SER A 82 3.48 0.52 21.80
C SER A 82 3.34 -0.58 20.75
N TYR A 83 2.30 -1.41 20.93
CA TYR A 83 1.92 -2.46 19.98
C TYR A 83 1.71 -1.89 18.56
N PHE A 84 1.03 -0.74 18.46
CA PHE A 84 0.73 -0.11 17.17
C PHE A 84 1.94 0.57 16.53
N ALA A 85 2.89 1.06 17.34
CA ALA A 85 4.12 1.68 16.84
C ALA A 85 5.20 0.65 16.45
N SER A 86 4.99 -0.64 16.75
CA SER A 86 5.95 -1.69 16.42
C SER A 86 5.77 -2.16 14.98
N MET A 87 6.61 -1.66 14.07
CA MET A 87 6.65 -2.13 12.68
C MET A 87 6.85 -3.65 12.58
N LYS A 88 7.48 -4.30 13.57
CA LYS A 88 7.62 -5.77 13.63
C LYS A 88 6.27 -6.50 13.59
N ASN A 89 5.22 -5.91 14.17
CA ASN A 89 3.89 -6.52 14.22
C ASN A 89 3.18 -6.45 12.86
N TRP A 90 3.56 -5.47 12.03
CA TRP A 90 2.90 -5.15 10.77
C TRP A 90 3.72 -5.56 9.54
N LEU A 91 5.05 -5.64 9.65
CA LEU A 91 5.97 -6.07 8.60
C LEU A 91 5.56 -7.40 7.95
N PRO A 92 5.16 -8.45 8.70
CA PRO A 92 4.70 -9.71 8.11
C PRO A 92 3.36 -9.58 7.38
N ASN A 93 2.54 -8.59 7.77
CA ASN A 93 1.18 -8.37 7.27
C ASN A 93 1.09 -7.11 6.39
N GLN A 94 2.21 -6.66 5.84
CA GLN A 94 2.20 -5.59 4.85
C GLN A 94 1.30 -6.02 3.69
N ALA A 95 0.40 -5.13 3.28
CA ALA A 95 -0.46 -5.35 2.14
C ALA A 95 0.40 -5.32 0.87
N ASN A 96 1.07 -6.43 0.58
CA ASN A 96 1.68 -6.73 -0.71
C ASN A 96 0.64 -6.94 -1.79
N GLY A 97 -0.61 -6.50 -1.61
CA GLY A 97 -1.78 -6.91 -2.37
C GLY A 97 -1.75 -6.60 -3.87
N MET A 98 -0.64 -6.08 -4.38
CA MET A 98 -0.41 -5.92 -5.79
C MET A 98 1.08 -6.00 -6.12
N THR A 99 1.41 -6.82 -7.11
CA THR A 99 2.74 -6.91 -7.71
C THR A 99 2.74 -6.21 -9.07
N ALA A 100 3.70 -5.32 -9.31
CA ALA A 100 3.97 -4.78 -10.65
C ALA A 100 5.02 -5.64 -11.35
N ILE A 101 4.76 -6.04 -12.60
CA ILE A 101 5.59 -6.98 -13.37
C ILE A 101 5.97 -6.30 -14.67
N TYR A 102 7.26 -6.02 -14.87
CA TYR A 102 7.77 -5.61 -16.18
C TYR A 102 7.59 -6.73 -17.19
N LEU A 103 7.13 -6.37 -18.37
CA LEU A 103 6.98 -7.29 -19.48
C LEU A 103 8.34 -7.52 -20.16
N PRO A 104 8.59 -8.71 -20.70
CA PRO A 104 9.75 -8.96 -21.55
C PRO A 104 9.80 -7.99 -22.73
N GLU A 105 11.00 -7.77 -23.26
CA GLU A 105 11.18 -6.94 -24.45
C GLU A 105 10.34 -7.48 -25.62
N GLY A 106 9.65 -6.59 -26.32
CA GLY A 106 8.73 -6.94 -27.41
C GLY A 106 7.29 -7.26 -26.97
N VAL A 107 7.03 -7.55 -25.68
CA VAL A 107 5.67 -7.84 -25.18
C VAL A 107 5.03 -6.57 -24.62
N LYS A 108 3.82 -6.23 -25.08
CA LYS A 108 3.08 -5.06 -24.59
C LYS A 108 1.81 -5.44 -23.84
N ALA A 109 1.48 -4.67 -22.81
CA ALA A 109 0.30 -4.92 -21.98
C ALA A 109 -1.02 -5.05 -22.79
N PRO A 110 -1.30 -4.21 -23.81
CA PRO A 110 -2.53 -4.34 -24.61
C PRO A 110 -2.65 -5.66 -25.39
N GLU A 111 -1.54 -6.34 -25.68
CA GLU A 111 -1.53 -7.62 -26.39
C GLU A 111 -1.75 -8.78 -25.42
N LEU A 112 -1.17 -8.69 -24.22
CA LEU A 112 -1.22 -9.73 -23.19
C LEU A 112 -2.52 -9.73 -22.38
N LEU A 113 -3.01 -8.56 -21.95
CA LEU A 113 -4.16 -8.46 -21.03
C LEU A 113 -5.46 -9.10 -21.56
N PRO A 114 -5.86 -8.91 -22.84
CA PRO A 114 -7.03 -9.58 -23.38
C PRO A 114 -6.89 -11.11 -23.39
N ASN A 115 -5.66 -11.62 -23.53
CA ASN A 115 -5.41 -13.05 -23.50
C ASN A 115 -5.60 -13.60 -22.08
N LEU A 116 -5.05 -12.95 -21.06
CA LEU A 116 -5.25 -13.32 -19.66
C LEU A 116 -6.75 -13.32 -19.30
N PHE A 117 -7.48 -12.30 -19.76
CA PHE A 117 -8.93 -12.21 -19.56
C PHE A 117 -9.68 -13.40 -20.17
N LYS A 118 -9.33 -13.81 -21.40
CA LYS A 118 -9.92 -15.01 -22.04
C LYS A 118 -9.62 -16.30 -21.27
N LYS A 119 -8.51 -16.34 -20.51
CA LYS A 119 -8.14 -17.45 -19.61
C LYS A 119 -8.80 -17.34 -18.22
N GLY A 120 -9.70 -16.38 -18.02
CA GLY A 120 -10.47 -16.20 -16.79
C GLY A 120 -9.72 -15.49 -15.66
N VAL A 121 -8.61 -14.80 -15.96
CA VAL A 121 -7.83 -14.05 -14.97
C VAL A 121 -7.68 -12.59 -15.39
N VAL A 122 -7.90 -11.67 -14.45
CA VAL A 122 -7.79 -10.24 -14.70
C VAL A 122 -6.51 -9.70 -14.11
N PHE A 123 -5.64 -9.18 -14.98
CA PHE A 123 -4.51 -8.33 -14.61
C PHE A 123 -4.84 -6.89 -15.04
N ALA A 124 -4.20 -5.91 -14.43
CA ALA A 124 -4.36 -4.51 -14.80
C ALA A 124 -3.14 -4.00 -15.57
N GLY A 125 -3.34 -3.04 -16.48
CA GLY A 125 -2.23 -2.36 -17.14
C GLY A 125 -1.48 -1.41 -16.20
N GLY A 126 -0.29 -0.97 -16.61
CA GLY A 126 0.46 0.07 -15.92
C GLY A 126 -0.27 1.43 -15.92
N LEU A 127 0.12 2.31 -15.00
CA LEU A 127 -0.46 3.65 -14.82
C LEU A 127 0.57 4.78 -15.02
N HIS A 128 1.87 4.47 -14.98
CA HIS A 128 2.92 5.47 -15.14
C HIS A 128 2.88 6.08 -16.55
N LYS A 129 2.82 7.42 -16.63
CA LYS A 129 2.61 8.17 -17.89
C LYS A 129 3.55 7.75 -19.03
N GLU A 130 4.80 7.44 -18.71
CA GLU A 130 5.83 7.14 -19.73
C GLU A 130 6.03 5.65 -20.02
N ILE A 131 5.64 4.77 -19.09
CA ILE A 131 5.98 3.33 -19.16
C ILE A 131 4.77 2.42 -18.94
N ALA A 132 3.54 2.94 -18.97
CA ALA A 132 2.31 2.18 -18.72
C ALA A 132 2.19 0.91 -19.57
N ALA A 133 2.71 0.92 -20.80
CA ALA A 133 2.67 -0.23 -21.71
C ALA A 133 3.72 -1.31 -21.39
N LYS A 134 4.76 -0.99 -20.60
CA LYS A 134 5.92 -1.85 -20.32
C LYS A 134 5.72 -2.76 -19.11
N TYR A 135 4.64 -2.59 -18.35
CA TYR A 135 4.38 -3.40 -17.17
C TYR A 135 2.89 -3.66 -16.97
N ILE A 136 2.59 -4.75 -16.28
CA ILE A 136 1.26 -5.10 -15.80
C ILE A 136 1.25 -5.14 -14.27
N ARG A 137 0.06 -5.17 -13.69
CA ARG A 137 -0.16 -5.24 -12.25
C ARG A 137 -1.06 -6.42 -11.94
N PHE A 138 -0.64 -7.22 -10.97
CA PHE A 138 -1.37 -8.37 -10.47
C PHE A 138 -1.83 -8.10 -9.05
N GLY A 139 -3.14 -7.95 -8.84
CA GLY A 139 -3.72 -7.80 -7.52
C GLY A 139 -3.91 -9.16 -6.84
N HIS A 140 -3.39 -9.32 -5.63
CA HIS A 140 -3.51 -10.54 -4.83
C HIS A 140 -3.95 -10.16 -3.40
N MET A 141 -5.25 -9.95 -3.26
CA MET A 141 -5.87 -9.40 -2.04
C MET A 141 -7.04 -10.25 -1.57
N GLY A 142 -7.25 -10.24 -0.25
CA GLY A 142 -8.39 -10.89 0.39
C GLY A 142 -8.45 -12.38 0.09
N VAL A 143 -9.64 -12.87 -0.28
CA VAL A 143 -9.90 -14.31 -0.46
C VAL A 143 -8.97 -14.99 -1.48
N SER A 144 -8.41 -14.25 -2.44
CA SER A 144 -7.46 -14.80 -3.42
C SER A 144 -6.13 -15.28 -2.83
N VAL A 145 -5.78 -14.82 -1.62
CA VAL A 145 -4.54 -15.18 -0.91
C VAL A 145 -4.78 -15.73 0.50
N THR A 146 -5.96 -15.49 1.09
CA THR A 146 -6.24 -15.90 2.47
C THR A 146 -7.04 -17.19 2.61
N ASP A 147 -7.73 -17.65 1.57
CA ASP A 147 -8.50 -18.90 1.61
C ASP A 147 -7.66 -20.07 1.05
N PRO A 148 -7.23 -21.03 1.89
CA PRO A 148 -6.39 -22.15 1.45
C PRO A 148 -7.09 -23.12 0.50
N LYS A 149 -8.42 -23.02 0.33
CA LYS A 149 -9.17 -23.84 -0.65
C LYS A 149 -9.13 -23.25 -2.05
N ARG A 150 -8.64 -22.02 -2.20
CA ARG A 150 -8.57 -21.31 -3.48
C ARG A 150 -7.17 -21.42 -4.07
N ASN A 151 -7.12 -21.51 -5.40
CA ASN A 151 -5.88 -21.60 -6.18
C ASN A 151 -5.76 -20.45 -7.20
N ASP A 152 -6.28 -19.27 -6.84
CA ASP A 152 -6.33 -18.13 -7.75
C ASP A 152 -4.93 -17.67 -8.16
N ILE A 153 -3.98 -17.70 -7.23
CA ILE A 153 -2.58 -17.36 -7.51
C ILE A 153 -1.97 -18.33 -8.51
N ASP A 154 -2.16 -19.64 -8.32
CA ASP A 154 -1.63 -20.65 -9.24
C ASP A 154 -2.26 -20.53 -10.63
N LYS A 155 -3.57 -20.29 -10.70
CA LYS A 155 -4.29 -20.02 -11.95
C LYS A 155 -3.75 -18.78 -12.65
N ALA A 156 -3.50 -17.70 -11.90
CA ALA A 156 -2.96 -16.46 -12.43
C ALA A 156 -1.54 -16.63 -12.98
N ILE A 157 -0.67 -17.36 -12.26
CA ILE A 157 0.69 -17.66 -12.71
C ILE A 157 0.65 -18.51 -13.99
N LYS A 158 -0.17 -19.55 -14.03
CA LYS A 158 -0.31 -20.42 -15.22
C LYS A 158 -0.92 -19.66 -16.42
N ALA A 159 -1.88 -18.78 -16.18
CA ALA A 159 -2.45 -17.92 -17.20
C ALA A 159 -1.40 -16.95 -17.75
N LEU A 160 -0.56 -16.37 -16.88
CA LEU A 160 0.54 -15.50 -17.27
C LEU A 160 1.59 -16.23 -18.10
N GLU A 161 2.03 -17.42 -17.67
CA GLU A 161 2.99 -18.25 -18.39
C GLU A 161 2.50 -18.57 -19.81
N THR A 162 1.29 -19.11 -19.93
CA THR A 162 0.73 -19.43 -21.25
C THR A 162 0.41 -18.19 -22.06
N GLY A 163 -0.03 -17.11 -21.42
CA GLY A 163 -0.33 -15.84 -22.08
C GLY A 163 0.92 -15.18 -22.68
N LEU A 164 2.06 -15.28 -22.00
CA LEU A 164 3.36 -14.83 -22.50
C LEU A 164 3.78 -15.66 -23.73
N SER A 165 3.65 -16.99 -23.66
CA SER A 165 3.94 -17.87 -24.80
C SER A 165 3.07 -17.56 -26.02
N ASP A 166 1.78 -17.30 -25.82
CA ASP A 166 0.82 -16.99 -26.89
C ASP A 166 1.14 -15.66 -27.60
N VAL A 167 1.82 -14.72 -26.93
CA VAL A 167 2.28 -13.45 -27.52
C VAL A 167 3.74 -13.53 -28.00
N GLY A 168 4.27 -14.74 -28.16
CA GLY A 168 5.57 -14.99 -28.80
C GLY A 168 6.77 -14.94 -27.86
N TYR A 169 6.59 -14.82 -26.54
CA TYR A 169 7.69 -14.94 -25.60
C TYR A 169 8.12 -16.40 -25.44
N GLN A 170 9.36 -16.71 -25.82
CA GLN A 170 9.98 -17.99 -25.52
C GLN A 170 10.96 -17.82 -24.38
N LYS A 171 10.78 -18.60 -23.32
CA LYS A 171 11.73 -18.67 -22.22
C LYS A 171 13.05 -19.24 -22.76
N ALA A 172 14.11 -18.45 -22.67
CA ALA A 172 15.47 -18.88 -23.01
C ALA A 172 15.90 -20.09 -22.17
#